data_AF-A0A158KD01-F1
#
_entry.id   AF-A0A158KD01-F1
#
_cell.length_a   1.000
_cell.length_b   1.000
_cell.length_c   1.000
_cell.angle_alpha   90.00
_cell.angle_beta   90.00
_cell.angle_gamma   90.00
#
_symmetry.space_group_name_H-M   'P 1'
#
loop_
_entity.id
_entity.type
_entity.pdbx_description
1 polymer ?
#
loop_
_entity_poly.entity_id
_entity_poly.type
_entity_poly.pdbx_seq_one_letter_code
_entity_poly.pdbx_strand_id
1 'polypeptide(L)'
;MQMFPMREYIRVGSPAQVMAFRQKWIERGSALVRLLQLPFEIDLANDPFFGRGGKIVADSQREQQLKFELLVPVATPNKLTACLSFNYHMEHFGEIWNIQQADDSLAHTACVGFGMERTTLALFRHHGLDVTKWPEAVRTFLWGDAAPMIADALARTGTTA
;
A
#
# COMPACT_ATOMS: atom_id res chain seq x y z
N MET A 1 -5.86 -6.86 15.78
CA MET A 1 -6.78 -7.86 15.19
C MET A 1 -5.96 -9.09 14.86
N GLN A 2 -6.43 -10.29 15.20
CA GLN A 2 -5.74 -11.55 14.89
C GLN A 2 -6.13 -12.12 13.52
N MET A 3 -7.33 -11.77 13.02
CA MET A 3 -7.83 -12.13 11.69
C MET A 3 -8.31 -10.87 10.98
N PHE A 4 -7.92 -10.69 9.72
CA PHE A 4 -8.29 -9.56 8.87
C PHE A 4 -8.05 -9.92 7.39
N PRO A 5 -8.96 -9.63 6.45
CA PRO A 5 -8.71 -9.69 5.01
C PRO A 5 -7.64 -8.71 4.54
N MET A 6 -6.72 -9.27 3.76
CA MET A 6 -5.82 -8.52 2.90
C MET A 6 -6.24 -8.68 1.45
N ARG A 7 -6.18 -7.58 0.71
CA ARG A 7 -6.20 -7.60 -0.75
C ARG A 7 -4.80 -7.20 -1.22
N GLU A 8 -4.25 -7.93 -2.19
CA GLU A 8 -2.94 -7.60 -2.74
C GLU A 8 -2.96 -7.55 -4.26
N TYR A 9 -2.08 -6.70 -4.82
CA TYR A 9 -1.58 -6.86 -6.17
C TYR A 9 -0.11 -7.22 -6.10
N ILE A 10 0.31 -8.20 -6.89
CA ILE A 10 1.66 -8.75 -6.89
C ILE A 10 2.27 -8.57 -8.28
N ARG A 11 3.56 -8.22 -8.32
CA ARG A 11 4.37 -8.21 -9.53
C ARG A 11 5.57 -9.12 -9.35
N VAL A 12 5.77 -9.98 -10.32
CA VAL A 12 6.96 -10.81 -10.51
C VAL A 12 7.59 -10.41 -11.85
N GLY A 13 8.90 -10.16 -11.90
CA GLY A 13 9.58 -9.77 -13.13
C GLY A 13 10.96 -9.18 -12.87
N SER A 14 11.46 -8.38 -13.80
CA SER A 14 12.78 -7.75 -13.66
C SER A 14 12.78 -6.68 -12.55
N PRO A 15 13.96 -6.32 -12.00
CA PRO A 15 14.05 -5.22 -11.03
C PRO A 15 13.37 -3.94 -11.50
N ALA A 16 13.58 -3.56 -12.77
CA ALA A 16 12.97 -2.37 -13.36
C ALA A 16 11.43 -2.46 -13.41
N GLN A 17 10.88 -3.61 -13.80
CA GLN A 17 9.43 -3.82 -13.85
C GLN A 17 8.79 -3.77 -12.47
N VAL A 18 9.47 -4.34 -11.47
CA VAL A 18 9.00 -4.41 -10.08
C VAL A 18 9.05 -3.04 -9.41
N MET A 19 10.12 -2.26 -9.65
CA MET A 19 10.24 -0.89 -9.14
C MET A 19 9.22 0.05 -9.78
N ALA A 20 9.01 -0.03 -11.10
CA ALA A 20 7.97 0.73 -11.79
C ALA A 20 6.57 0.37 -11.28
N PHE A 21 6.32 -0.92 -11.01
CA PHE A 21 5.08 -1.37 -10.38
C PHE A 21 4.90 -0.76 -8.99
N ARG A 22 5.94 -0.76 -8.14
CA ARG A 22 5.89 -0.19 -6.79
C ARG A 22 5.56 1.30 -6.83
N GLN A 23 6.27 2.07 -7.66
CA GLN A 23 6.05 3.51 -7.80
C GLN A 23 4.61 3.81 -8.26
N LYS A 24 4.15 3.11 -9.30
CA LYS A 24 2.76 3.23 -9.79
C LYS A 24 1.74 2.95 -8.68
N TRP A 25 2.01 1.99 -7.80
CA TRP A 25 1.08 1.66 -6.71
C TRP A 25 1.16 2.58 -5.52
N ILE A 26 2.31 3.21 -5.24
CA ILE A 26 2.41 4.31 -4.27
C ILE A 26 1.48 5.45 -4.71
N GLU A 27 1.54 5.84 -5.99
CA GLU A 27 0.68 6.89 -6.55
C GLU A 27 -0.80 6.51 -6.53
N ARG A 28 -1.14 5.30 -7.00
CA ARG A 28 -2.53 4.82 -7.02
C ARG A 28 -3.11 4.60 -5.63
N GLY A 29 -2.33 4.05 -4.71
CA GLY A 29 -2.72 3.88 -3.30
C GLY A 29 -2.99 5.23 -2.65
N SER A 30 -2.12 6.22 -2.91
CA SER A 30 -2.33 7.59 -2.46
C SER A 30 -3.60 8.21 -3.05
N ALA A 31 -3.81 8.06 -4.37
CA ALA A 31 -5.00 8.55 -5.05
C ALA A 31 -6.28 7.92 -4.48
N LEU A 32 -6.29 6.61 -4.23
CA LEU A 32 -7.38 5.90 -3.58
C LEU A 32 -7.71 6.53 -2.21
N VAL A 33 -6.71 6.71 -1.34
CA VAL A 33 -6.95 7.25 0.01
C VAL A 33 -7.38 8.73 -0.03
N ARG A 34 -6.91 9.52 -1.00
CA ARG A 34 -7.42 10.88 -1.26
C ARG A 34 -8.89 10.87 -1.68
N LEU A 35 -9.30 9.95 -2.56
CA LEU A 35 -10.71 9.81 -2.97
C LEU A 35 -11.63 9.40 -1.81
N LEU A 36 -11.09 8.63 -0.87
CA LEU A 36 -11.74 8.31 0.40
C LEU A 36 -11.76 9.48 1.40
N GLN A 37 -11.16 10.62 1.05
CA GLN A 37 -11.02 11.81 1.89
C GLN A 37 -10.45 11.50 3.28
N LEU A 38 -9.47 10.59 3.35
CA LEU A 38 -8.77 10.26 4.58
C LEU A 38 -7.46 11.04 4.66
N PRO A 39 -7.08 11.56 5.85
CA PRO A 39 -5.75 12.12 6.05
C PRO A 39 -4.73 10.99 6.06
N PHE A 40 -3.62 11.16 5.33
CA PHE A 40 -2.54 10.18 5.34
C PHE A 40 -1.18 10.81 5.11
N GLU A 41 -0.15 10.07 5.51
CA GLU A 41 1.23 10.27 5.09
C GLU A 41 1.79 8.94 4.55
N ILE A 42 2.92 9.02 3.85
CA ILE A 42 3.68 7.85 3.41
C ILE A 42 5.05 7.94 4.06
N ASP A 43 5.45 6.87 4.74
CA ASP A 43 6.76 6.81 5.38
C ASP A 43 7.46 5.50 5.05
N LEU A 44 8.79 5.54 5.15
CA LEU A 44 9.65 4.39 5.14
C LEU A 44 9.37 3.54 6.39
N ALA A 45 9.22 2.24 6.19
CA ALA A 45 8.85 1.30 7.24
C ALA A 45 9.73 0.05 7.22
N ASN A 46 9.49 -0.82 8.19
CA ASN A 46 10.04 -2.16 8.22
C ASN A 46 9.01 -3.14 8.80
N ASP A 47 9.12 -4.41 8.45
CA ASP A 47 8.33 -5.48 9.03
C ASP A 47 8.75 -5.73 10.49
N PRO A 48 7.83 -6.25 11.33
CA PRO A 48 8.10 -6.54 12.73
C PRO A 48 8.85 -7.87 12.86
N PHE A 49 10.09 -7.93 12.39
CA PHE A 49 10.95 -9.12 12.55
C PHE A 49 11.28 -9.38 14.03
N PHE A 50 11.37 -10.65 14.42
CA PHE A 50 11.51 -11.06 15.82
C PHE A 50 12.97 -11.31 16.25
N GLY A 51 13.28 -11.01 17.52
CA GLY A 51 14.57 -11.30 18.13
C GLY A 51 15.72 -10.40 17.66
N ARG A 52 16.94 -10.69 18.11
CA ARG A 52 18.13 -9.88 17.78
C ARG A 52 18.46 -9.90 16.29
N GLY A 53 18.33 -11.05 15.65
CA GLY A 53 18.48 -11.18 14.19
C GLY A 53 17.44 -10.36 13.44
N GLY A 54 16.20 -10.32 13.92
CA GLY A 54 15.14 -9.52 13.31
C GLY A 54 15.43 -8.02 13.31
N LYS A 55 16.07 -7.49 14.35
CA LYS A 55 16.47 -6.07 14.38
C LYS A 55 17.43 -5.72 13.23
N ILE A 56 18.42 -6.57 12.96
CA ILE A 56 19.38 -6.37 11.86
C ILE A 56 18.65 -6.38 10.51
N VAL A 57 17.71 -7.30 10.32
CA VAL A 57 16.90 -7.37 9.08
C VAL A 57 16.00 -6.14 8.93
N ALA A 58 15.38 -5.66 10.02
CA ALA A 58 14.57 -4.45 10.02
C ALA A 58 15.39 -3.21 9.63
N ASP A 59 16.57 -3.04 10.23
CA ASP A 59 17.47 -1.91 9.95
C ASP A 59 17.91 -1.94 8.46
N SER A 60 18.29 -3.11 7.95
CA SER A 60 18.64 -3.29 6.53
C SER A 60 17.46 -3.01 5.59
N GLN A 61 16.24 -3.41 5.95
CA GLN A 61 15.04 -3.17 5.15
C GLN A 61 14.74 -1.66 5.02
N ARG A 62 14.97 -0.89 6.11
CA ARG A 62 14.86 0.58 6.08
C ARG A 62 15.96 1.19 5.24
N GLU A 63 17.22 0.84 5.47
CA GLU A 63 18.37 1.37 4.73
C GLU A 63 18.21 1.18 3.22
N GLN A 64 17.71 0.01 2.80
CA GLN A 64 17.46 -0.33 1.40
C GLN A 64 16.11 0.15 0.85
N GLN A 65 15.32 0.87 1.66
CA GLN A 65 14.01 1.39 1.27
C GLN A 65 13.07 0.33 0.67
N LEU A 66 13.04 -0.86 1.28
CA LEU A 66 12.31 -2.01 0.75
C LEU A 66 10.82 -1.99 1.09
N LYS A 67 10.42 -1.25 2.13
CA LYS A 67 9.02 -1.16 2.57
C LYS A 67 8.62 0.28 2.81
N PHE A 68 7.50 0.68 2.21
CA PHE A 68 6.79 1.92 2.53
C PHE A 68 5.41 1.58 3.08
N GLU A 69 4.88 2.43 3.96
CA GLU A 69 3.53 2.32 4.47
C GLU A 69 2.74 3.60 4.24
N LEU A 70 1.47 3.46 3.88
CA LEU A 70 0.51 4.56 3.90
C LEU A 70 -0.19 4.55 5.26
N LEU A 71 0.00 5.63 6.00
CA LEU A 71 -0.31 5.76 7.40
C LEU A 71 -1.50 6.69 7.61
N VAL A 72 -2.53 6.22 8.33
CA VAL A 72 -3.75 6.99 8.64
C VAL A 72 -3.95 7.05 10.16
N PRO A 73 -4.36 8.19 10.75
CA PRO A 73 -4.79 8.24 12.14
C PRO A 73 -6.10 7.46 12.32
N VAL A 74 -6.10 6.37 13.09
CA VAL A 74 -7.29 5.53 13.29
C VAL A 74 -7.72 5.49 14.75
N ALA A 75 -7.11 4.65 15.58
CA ALA A 75 -7.63 4.36 16.93
C ALA A 75 -6.85 5.05 18.05
N THR A 76 -5.52 5.17 17.90
CA THR A 76 -4.65 5.61 19.00
C THR A 76 -4.27 7.08 18.82
N PRO A 77 -4.50 7.94 19.83
CA PRO A 77 -4.04 9.33 19.78
C PRO A 77 -2.54 9.41 19.50
N ASN A 78 -2.14 10.30 18.58
CA ASN A 78 -0.75 10.54 18.20
C ASN A 78 0.00 9.33 17.62
N LYS A 79 -0.70 8.28 17.18
CA LYS A 79 -0.11 7.16 16.43
C LYS A 79 -0.87 6.90 15.15
N LEU A 80 -0.12 6.74 14.07
CA LEU A 80 -0.70 6.38 12.79
C LEU A 80 -0.76 4.86 12.64
N THR A 81 -1.68 4.41 11.80
CA THR A 81 -1.93 3.00 11.52
C THR A 81 -1.67 2.76 10.04
N ALA A 82 -0.76 1.84 9.73
CA ALA A 82 -0.50 1.42 8.35
C ALA A 82 -1.75 0.77 7.76
N CYS A 83 -2.38 1.43 6.80
CA CYS A 83 -3.56 0.92 6.09
C CYS A 83 -3.18 0.23 4.78
N LEU A 84 -2.14 0.72 4.10
CA LEU A 84 -1.53 0.06 2.96
C LEU A 84 -0.02 -0.11 3.19
N SER A 85 0.58 -1.08 2.51
CA SER A 85 2.04 -1.23 2.43
C SER A 85 2.49 -1.50 1.00
N PHE A 86 3.69 -1.04 0.67
CA PHE A 86 4.34 -1.21 -0.63
C PHE A 86 5.68 -1.89 -0.39
N ASN A 87 5.78 -3.16 -0.79
CA ASN A 87 6.88 -4.04 -0.40
C ASN A 87 7.67 -4.44 -1.65
N TYR A 88 8.98 -4.27 -1.61
CA TYR A 88 9.93 -4.77 -2.60
C TYR A 88 10.77 -5.85 -1.94
N HIS A 89 10.70 -7.07 -2.48
CA HIS A 89 11.32 -8.25 -1.86
C HIS A 89 12.64 -8.63 -2.53
N MET A 90 13.10 -7.83 -3.50
CA MET A 90 14.24 -8.16 -4.36
C MET A 90 14.07 -9.57 -4.95
N GLU A 91 15.14 -10.34 -5.05
CA GLU A 91 15.18 -11.72 -5.53
C GLU A 91 14.75 -12.77 -4.49
N HIS A 92 14.45 -12.41 -3.24
CA HIS A 92 14.22 -13.37 -2.15
C HIS A 92 13.23 -14.51 -2.49
N PHE A 93 12.06 -14.15 -3.04
CA PHE A 93 11.07 -15.13 -3.48
C PHE A 93 11.44 -15.81 -4.82
N GLY A 94 12.25 -15.16 -5.65
CA GLY A 94 12.85 -15.78 -6.81
C GLY A 94 13.79 -16.91 -6.43
N GLU A 95 14.67 -16.70 -5.44
CA GLU A 95 15.64 -17.67 -4.94
C GLU A 95 14.94 -18.89 -4.33
N ILE A 96 14.01 -18.65 -3.40
CA ILE A 96 13.32 -19.72 -2.65
C ILE A 96 12.54 -20.65 -3.58
N TRP A 97 11.91 -20.10 -4.61
CA TRP A 97 11.00 -20.84 -5.48
C TRP A 97 11.57 -21.11 -6.88
N ASN A 98 12.84 -20.77 -7.11
CA ASN A 98 13.53 -20.85 -8.41
C ASN A 98 12.70 -20.23 -9.55
N ILE A 99 12.23 -19.00 -9.36
CA ILE A 99 11.43 -18.29 -10.37
C ILE A 99 12.38 -17.54 -11.30
N GLN A 100 12.45 -17.98 -12.55
CA GLN A 100 13.33 -17.40 -13.57
C GLN A 100 12.54 -16.56 -14.57
N GLN A 101 13.20 -15.53 -15.10
CA GLN A 101 12.73 -14.75 -16.23
C GLN A 101 13.06 -15.47 -17.55
N ALA A 102 12.58 -14.94 -18.67
CA ALA A 102 12.82 -15.52 -20.00
C ALA A 102 14.30 -15.49 -20.44
N ASP A 103 15.14 -14.68 -19.78
CA ASP A 103 16.58 -14.59 -19.98
C ASP A 103 17.38 -15.41 -18.94
N ASP A 104 16.71 -16.34 -18.26
CA ASP A 104 17.23 -17.19 -17.17
C ASP A 104 17.69 -16.43 -15.91
N SER A 105 17.56 -15.09 -15.89
CA SER A 105 17.84 -14.31 -14.69
C SER A 105 16.79 -14.55 -13.61
N LEU A 106 17.19 -14.39 -12.34
CA LEU A 106 16.29 -14.60 -11.23
C LEU A 106 15.23 -13.49 -11.14
N ALA A 107 13.98 -13.86 -10.91
CA ALA A 107 12.88 -12.91 -10.84
C ALA A 107 12.91 -12.13 -9.51
N HIS A 108 12.69 -10.83 -9.62
CA HIS A 108 12.37 -9.97 -8.49
C HIS A 108 10.86 -9.94 -8.24
N THR A 109 10.46 -9.60 -7.02
CA THR A 109 9.04 -9.47 -6.69
C THR A 109 8.72 -8.23 -5.85
N ALA A 110 7.50 -7.71 -6.01
CA ALA A 110 6.91 -6.70 -5.13
C ALA A 110 5.41 -6.95 -4.97
N CYS A 111 4.86 -6.44 -3.88
CA CYS A 111 3.42 -6.35 -3.70
C CYS A 111 2.99 -4.99 -3.15
N VAL A 112 1.72 -4.67 -3.38
CA VAL A 112 0.98 -3.68 -2.60
C VAL A 112 -0.11 -4.39 -1.84
N GLY A 113 -0.12 -4.20 -0.52
CA GLY A 113 -1.13 -4.75 0.37
C GLY A 113 -2.12 -3.69 0.85
N PHE A 114 -3.41 -4.02 0.81
CA PHE A 114 -4.50 -3.21 1.32
C PHE A 114 -5.10 -3.89 2.54
N GLY A 115 -4.91 -3.29 3.72
CA GLY A 115 -5.54 -3.74 4.96
C GLY A 115 -7.00 -3.29 4.97
N MET A 116 -7.91 -4.17 4.56
CA MET A 116 -9.31 -3.84 4.34
C MET A 116 -9.99 -3.35 5.63
N GLU A 117 -9.77 -4.05 6.75
CA GLU A 117 -10.30 -3.66 8.06
C GLU A 117 -9.74 -2.32 8.51
N ARG A 118 -8.43 -2.12 8.39
CA ARG A 118 -7.78 -0.88 8.85
C ARG A 118 -8.28 0.32 8.06
N THR A 119 -8.45 0.16 6.74
CA THR A 119 -9.02 1.17 5.86
C THR A 119 -10.49 1.44 6.19
N THR A 120 -11.26 0.40 6.49
CA THR A 120 -12.67 0.53 6.90
C THR A 120 -12.80 1.24 8.25
N LEU A 121 -11.97 0.89 9.23
CA LEU A 121 -11.91 1.58 10.52
C LEU A 121 -11.48 3.03 10.39
N ALA A 122 -10.58 3.33 9.46
CA ALA A 122 -10.21 4.71 9.13
C ALA A 122 -11.42 5.50 8.59
N LEU A 123 -12.20 4.92 7.67
CA LEU A 123 -13.44 5.56 7.17
C LEU A 123 -14.41 5.86 8.31
N PHE A 124 -14.69 4.91 9.19
CA PHE A 124 -15.57 5.14 10.34
C PHE A 124 -15.01 6.17 11.32
N ARG A 125 -13.68 6.20 11.52
CA ARG A 125 -13.04 7.18 12.40
C ARG A 125 -13.24 8.61 11.91
N HIS A 126 -13.12 8.83 10.61
CA HIS A 126 -13.12 10.18 10.01
C HIS A 126 -14.49 10.64 9.52
N HIS A 127 -15.36 9.72 9.11
CA HIS A 127 -16.69 10.06 8.55
C HIS A 127 -17.85 9.67 9.47
N GLY A 128 -17.60 8.95 10.57
CA GLY A 128 -18.61 8.48 11.52
C GLY A 128 -19.29 7.18 11.10
N LEU A 129 -20.18 6.65 11.96
CA LEU A 129 -20.87 5.37 11.74
C LEU A 129 -22.12 5.49 10.85
N ASP A 130 -22.69 6.69 10.73
CA ASP A 130 -23.85 6.95 9.88
C ASP A 130 -23.38 7.24 8.45
N VAL A 131 -23.30 6.17 7.66
CA VAL A 131 -22.82 6.19 6.27
C VAL A 131 -23.62 7.13 5.35
N THR A 132 -24.85 7.48 5.72
CA THR A 132 -25.69 8.40 4.94
C THR A 132 -25.21 9.85 5.05
N LYS A 133 -24.49 10.18 6.13
CA LYS A 133 -23.94 11.50 6.43
C LYS A 133 -22.49 11.68 5.95
N TRP A 134 -21.89 10.65 5.37
CA TRP A 134 -20.54 10.75 4.81
C TRP A 134 -20.49 11.77 3.66
N PRO A 135 -19.32 12.38 3.39
CA PRO A 135 -19.19 13.33 2.29
C PRO A 135 -19.69 12.73 0.98
N GLU A 136 -20.46 13.51 0.22
CA GLU A 136 -21.10 13.05 -1.03
C GLU A 136 -20.11 12.45 -2.03
N ALA A 137 -18.92 13.05 -2.16
CA ALA A 137 -17.87 12.53 -3.03
C ALA A 137 -17.39 11.13 -2.59
N VAL A 138 -17.27 10.87 -1.28
CA VAL A 138 -16.88 9.55 -0.75
C VAL A 138 -17.99 8.54 -1.02
N ARG A 139 -19.26 8.91 -0.80
CA ARG A 139 -20.42 8.04 -1.08
C ARG A 139 -20.52 7.70 -2.57
N THR A 140 -20.32 8.69 -3.44
CA THR A 140 -20.31 8.52 -4.90
C THR A 140 -19.18 7.61 -5.34
N PHE A 141 -17.97 7.78 -4.79
CA PHE A 141 -16.83 6.94 -5.09
C PHE A 141 -17.02 5.47 -4.66
N LEU A 142 -17.72 5.22 -3.55
CA LEU A 142 -17.91 3.87 -3.02
C LEU A 142 -19.14 3.13 -3.59
N TRP A 143 -20.23 3.85 -3.86
CA TRP A 143 -21.52 3.23 -4.22
C TRP A 143 -22.13 3.78 -5.51
N GLY A 144 -21.62 4.88 -6.06
CA GLY A 144 -22.06 5.48 -7.33
C GLY A 144 -21.18 5.09 -8.51
N ASP A 145 -21.20 5.93 -9.55
CA ASP A 145 -20.26 5.78 -10.68
C ASP A 145 -18.90 6.39 -10.33
N ALA A 146 -17.97 5.53 -9.92
CA ALA A 146 -16.61 5.91 -9.57
C ALA A 146 -15.69 6.12 -10.79
N ALA A 147 -16.09 5.69 -12.00
CA ALA A 147 -15.19 5.66 -13.15
C ALA A 147 -14.65 7.04 -13.54
N PRO A 148 -15.45 8.12 -13.57
CA PRO A 148 -14.95 9.47 -13.86
C PRO A 148 -13.96 9.95 -12.79
N MET A 149 -14.23 9.66 -11.52
CA MET A 149 -13.38 10.06 -10.39
C MET A 149 -12.02 9.34 -10.42
N ILE A 150 -12.04 8.05 -10.76
CA ILE A 150 -10.82 7.24 -10.91
C ILE A 150 -10.00 7.76 -12.10
N ALA A 151 -10.63 8.00 -13.25
CA ALA A 151 -9.95 8.51 -14.43
C ALA A 151 -9.26 9.86 -14.15
N ASP A 152 -9.98 10.78 -13.52
CA ASP A 152 -9.48 12.09 -13.12
C ASP A 152 -8.33 12.00 -12.08
N ALA A 153 -8.47 11.13 -11.08
CA ALA A 153 -7.40 10.89 -10.10
C ALA A 153 -6.14 10.30 -10.74
N LEU A 154 -6.28 9.37 -11.70
CA LEU A 154 -5.16 8.78 -12.42
C LEU A 154 -4.49 9.77 -13.39
N ALA A 155 -5.26 10.64 -14.03
CA ALA A 155 -4.72 11.69 -14.90
C ALA A 155 -3.80 12.64 -14.11
N ARG A 156 -4.20 13.02 -12.89
CA ARG A 156 -3.38 13.86 -12.00
C ARG A 156 -2.11 13.19 -11.48
N THR A 157 -2.09 11.86 -11.34
CA THR A 157 -0.87 11.15 -10.92
C THR A 157 0.22 11.14 -12.00
N GLY A 158 -0.15 11.31 -13.28
CA GLY A 158 0.81 11.34 -14.40
C GLY A 158 1.39 12.71 -14.73
N THR A 159 1.00 13.79 -14.02
CA THR A 159 1.40 15.18 -14.34
C THR A 159 2.56 15.72 -13.49
N THR A 160 3.10 14.92 -12.56
CA THR A 160 4.34 15.27 -11.85
C THR A 160 5.51 14.56 -12.50
N ALA A 161 6.08 15.20 -13.52
CA ALA A 161 7.42 14.95 -14.05
C ALA A 161 8.30 16.16 -13.72
#